data_AF-A0A9P9DBB1-F1
#
_entry.id   AF-A0A9P9DBB1-F1
#
_cell.length_a   1.000
_cell.length_b   1.000
_cell.length_c   1.000
_cell.angle_alpha   90.00
_cell.angle_beta   90.00
_cell.angle_gamma   90.00
#
_symmetry.space_group_name_H-M   'P 1'
#
loop_
_entity.id
_entity.type
_entity.pdbx_description
1 polymer ?
#
loop_
_entity_poly.entity_id
_entity_poly.type
_entity_poly.pdbx_seq_one_letter_code
_entity_poly.pdbx_strand_id
1 'polypeptide(L)'
;MSAICSRRDSTEGDQPDDKTKGTTPLATMARFLRSAKKLPGPRCTLQREEVAARSLIDAHDADIAAALGLDQPIWDGINPDSGYDSVDQYNALRSQLLDREKILGFDFSCRKQSSSNERRAEAIIQRLKREDRSGIYDTAPPRTGFGGQTHARFAGDHFLSNLPLINQTALFNVARHMPKGAHLHIHFNACLAPNVLLSIAESMDRMFITSSIPLVPDDGYASYDFCEIQFSLMSPEKEKPGDLFSAKYESRQTMKFQHFLKSFPKHYTKFTAKEWLLNKLMFDEQETYNHLQTAAG
;
A
#
# COMPACT_ATOMS: atom_id res chain seq x y z
N MET A 1 -1.50 -5.23 24.81
CA MET A 1 -1.30 -6.29 23.81
C MET A 1 -0.07 -5.92 22.99
N SER A 2 1.08 -6.45 23.37
CA SER A 2 2.36 -6.19 22.70
C SER A 2 2.54 -7.15 21.55
N ALA A 3 2.74 -6.64 20.34
CA ALA A 3 3.25 -7.45 19.23
C ALA A 3 4.76 -7.60 19.41
N ILE A 4 5.18 -8.77 19.87
CA ILE A 4 6.57 -9.18 20.00
C ILE A 4 7.00 -9.77 18.65
N CYS A 5 7.94 -9.13 17.96
CA CYS A 5 8.69 -9.75 16.87
C CYS A 5 10.01 -10.27 17.46
N SER A 6 10.09 -11.59 17.71
CA SER A 6 11.28 -12.24 18.26
C SER A 6 12.16 -12.74 17.11
N ARG A 7 13.35 -12.15 16.96
CA ARG A 7 14.47 -12.73 16.20
C ARG A 7 15.05 -13.88 17.00
N ARG A 8 15.14 -15.08 16.40
CA ARG A 8 15.93 -16.19 16.93
C ARG A 8 17.37 -16.05 16.41
N ASP A 9 18.30 -15.81 17.32
CA ASP A 9 19.70 -16.16 17.14
C ASP A 9 19.90 -17.60 17.60
N SER A 10 20.51 -18.41 16.74
CA SER A 10 20.92 -19.79 17.06
C SER A 10 22.38 -19.76 17.49
N THR A 11 22.63 -19.97 18.78
CA THR A 11 23.95 -20.36 19.28
C THR A 11 23.80 -21.74 19.93
N GLU A 12 24.28 -22.78 19.26
CA GLU A 12 24.50 -24.11 19.85
C GLU A 12 25.99 -24.29 20.12
N GLY A 13 26.32 -24.56 21.38
CA GLY A 13 27.61 -25.07 21.82
C GLY A 13 27.41 -26.44 22.48
N ASP A 14 28.18 -27.42 21.98
CA ASP A 14 28.86 -28.57 22.63
C ASP A 14 28.59 -28.78 24.13
N GLN A 15 28.46 -29.98 24.72
CA GLN A 15 29.06 -31.33 24.55
C GLN A 15 28.54 -32.20 25.77
N PRO A 16 28.99 -33.44 26.10
CA PRO A 16 29.65 -34.53 25.33
C PRO A 16 29.22 -36.01 25.68
N ASP A 17 29.88 -36.97 24.99
CA ASP A 17 30.40 -38.32 25.40
C ASP A 17 29.47 -39.55 25.55
N ASP A 18 29.82 -40.81 25.19
CA ASP A 18 31.01 -41.49 24.64
C ASP A 18 30.64 -42.99 24.29
N LYS A 19 31.49 -43.67 23.48
CA LYS A 19 31.66 -45.14 23.20
C LYS A 19 30.63 -45.86 22.28
N THR A 20 30.97 -46.74 21.33
CA THR A 20 32.21 -47.43 20.90
C THR A 20 32.01 -48.14 19.53
N LYS A 21 33.05 -48.06 18.67
CA LYS A 21 33.59 -48.99 17.63
C LYS A 21 32.70 -50.02 16.88
N GLY A 22 32.87 -50.05 15.53
CA GLY A 22 32.73 -51.27 14.73
C GLY A 22 32.65 -51.14 13.19
N THR A 23 33.76 -51.42 12.49
CA THR A 23 33.88 -52.04 11.13
C THR A 23 33.37 -51.36 9.83
N THR A 24 34.32 -51.11 8.90
CA THR A 24 34.22 -50.88 7.44
C THR A 24 33.86 -52.17 6.65
N PRO A 25 33.66 -52.25 5.29
CA PRO A 25 34.02 -51.31 4.21
C PRO A 25 33.06 -51.20 2.97
N LEU A 26 33.42 -50.30 2.04
CA LEU A 26 33.20 -50.33 0.57
C LEU A 26 31.85 -50.81 0.01
N ALA A 27 31.00 -49.88 -0.45
CA ALA A 27 30.36 -49.92 -1.77
C ALA A 27 29.52 -48.66 -2.00
N THR A 28 29.44 -48.23 -3.26
CA THR A 28 28.49 -47.24 -3.81
C THR A 28 28.99 -45.80 -4.01
N MET A 29 30.10 -45.65 -4.74
CA MET A 29 30.20 -44.55 -5.71
C MET A 29 29.56 -45.01 -7.03
N ALA A 30 28.32 -44.59 -7.32
CA ALA A 30 27.77 -44.35 -8.67
C ALA A 30 26.24 -44.20 -8.63
N ARG A 31 25.75 -42.97 -8.40
CA ARG A 31 24.48 -42.47 -8.98
C ARG A 31 24.28 -41.00 -8.60
N PHE A 32 24.98 -40.11 -9.31
CA PHE A 32 24.57 -38.72 -9.43
C PHE A 32 24.70 -38.33 -10.90
N LEU A 33 23.74 -38.78 -11.70
CA LEU A 33 23.47 -38.21 -13.02
C LEU A 33 22.10 -37.55 -13.00
N ARG A 34 22.18 -36.23 -12.91
CA ARG A 34 21.26 -35.17 -13.32
C ARG A 34 20.07 -35.67 -14.17
N SER A 35 18.86 -35.64 -13.60
CA SER A 35 17.64 -35.50 -14.39
C SER A 35 17.45 -34.01 -14.66
N ALA A 36 18.11 -33.50 -15.71
CA ALA A 36 17.76 -32.21 -16.26
C ALA A 36 16.41 -32.38 -16.98
N LYS A 37 15.31 -31.90 -16.37
CA LYS A 37 14.05 -31.73 -17.09
C LYS A 37 14.36 -30.83 -18.29
N LYS A 38 14.31 -31.39 -19.50
CA LYS A 38 14.35 -30.64 -20.76
C LYS A 38 13.30 -29.54 -20.64
N LEU A 39 13.74 -28.28 -20.55
CA LEU A 39 12.82 -27.16 -20.70
C LEU A 39 12.18 -27.31 -22.09
N PRO A 40 10.84 -27.26 -22.20
CA PRO A 40 10.18 -27.34 -23.49
C PRO A 40 10.73 -26.23 -24.39
N GLY A 41 11.09 -26.60 -25.62
CA GLY A 41 11.57 -25.62 -26.60
C GLY A 41 10.51 -24.53 -26.86
N PRO A 42 10.91 -23.35 -27.38
CA PRO A 42 10.03 -22.18 -27.53
C PRO A 42 8.72 -22.45 -28.29
N ARG A 43 8.71 -23.45 -29.17
CA ARG A 43 7.51 -23.87 -29.92
C ARG A 43 6.46 -24.60 -29.06
N CYS A 44 6.88 -25.29 -28.01
CA CYS A 44 6.02 -26.06 -27.12
C CYS A 44 5.42 -25.21 -25.99
N THR A 45 6.09 -24.11 -25.61
CA THR A 45 5.54 -23.09 -24.71
C THR A 45 4.49 -22.24 -25.42
N LEU A 46 4.75 -21.81 -26.67
CA LEU A 46 3.78 -21.05 -27.47
C LEU A 46 2.46 -21.79 -27.70
N GLN A 47 2.50 -23.09 -28.05
CA GLN A 47 1.27 -23.87 -28.21
C GLN A 47 0.45 -24.00 -26.92
N ARG A 48 1.12 -24.06 -25.76
CA ARG A 48 0.43 -24.12 -24.46
C ARG A 48 -0.19 -22.77 -24.10
N GLU A 49 0.50 -21.68 -24.39
CA GLU A 49 0.00 -20.31 -24.21
C GLU A 49 -1.18 -20.03 -25.13
N GLU A 50 -1.12 -20.45 -26.40
CA GLU A 50 -2.23 -20.36 -27.36
C GLU A 50 -3.47 -21.12 -26.88
N VAL A 51 -3.30 -22.35 -26.38
CA VAL A 51 -4.41 -23.15 -25.82
C VAL A 51 -4.97 -22.50 -24.56
N ALA A 52 -4.12 -21.98 -23.67
CA ALA A 52 -4.56 -21.29 -22.46
C ALA A 52 -5.32 -19.99 -22.79
N ALA A 53 -4.84 -19.21 -23.76
CA ALA A 53 -5.49 -18.00 -24.25
C ALA A 53 -6.85 -18.33 -24.88
N ARG A 54 -6.93 -19.36 -25.72
CA ARG A 54 -8.19 -19.85 -26.30
C ARG A 54 -9.19 -20.24 -25.22
N SER A 55 -8.75 -21.02 -24.23
CA SER A 55 -9.59 -21.43 -23.11
C SER A 55 -10.10 -20.24 -22.29
N LEU A 56 -9.31 -19.19 -22.13
CA LEU A 56 -9.74 -17.96 -21.45
C LEU A 56 -10.77 -17.17 -22.27
N ILE A 57 -10.59 -17.11 -23.60
CA ILE A 57 -11.54 -16.48 -24.51
C ILE A 57 -12.88 -17.21 -24.46
N ASP A 58 -12.87 -18.54 -24.55
CA ASP A 58 -14.07 -19.37 -24.50
C ASP A 58 -14.81 -19.21 -23.16
N ALA A 59 -14.08 -19.08 -22.05
CA ALA A 59 -14.66 -18.80 -20.73
C ALA A 59 -15.34 -17.42 -20.69
N HIS A 60 -14.68 -16.37 -21.19
CA HIS A 60 -15.29 -15.04 -21.30
C HIS A 60 -16.53 -15.04 -22.21
N ASP A 61 -16.50 -15.79 -23.31
CA ASP A 61 -17.66 -15.94 -24.21
C ASP A 61 -18.86 -16.56 -23.50
N ALA A 62 -18.63 -17.59 -22.70
CA ALA A 62 -19.65 -18.19 -21.87
C ALA A 62 -20.21 -17.21 -20.82
N ASP A 63 -19.34 -16.44 -20.14
CA ASP A 63 -19.76 -15.43 -19.16
C ASP A 63 -20.63 -14.32 -19.82
N ILE A 64 -20.26 -13.88 -21.02
CA ILE A 64 -21.04 -12.91 -21.80
C ILE A 64 -22.40 -13.47 -22.20
N ALA A 65 -22.42 -14.70 -22.74
CA ALA A 65 -23.67 -15.36 -23.13
C ALA A 65 -24.61 -15.48 -21.92
N ALA A 66 -24.08 -15.87 -20.75
CA ALA A 66 -24.83 -15.90 -19.50
C ALA A 66 -25.34 -14.52 -19.07
N ALA A 67 -24.50 -13.47 -19.12
CA ALA A 67 -24.87 -12.10 -18.75
C ALA A 67 -25.94 -11.48 -19.67
N LEU A 68 -25.99 -11.92 -20.93
CA LEU A 68 -26.97 -11.51 -21.92
C LEU A 68 -28.22 -12.40 -21.97
N GLY A 69 -28.18 -13.59 -21.36
CA GLY A 69 -29.28 -14.56 -21.39
C GLY A 69 -29.38 -15.30 -22.73
N LEU A 70 -28.24 -15.67 -23.31
CA LEU A 70 -28.13 -16.34 -24.60
C LEU A 70 -27.58 -17.76 -24.46
N ASP A 71 -28.09 -18.66 -25.29
CA ASP A 71 -27.68 -20.08 -25.29
C ASP A 71 -26.36 -20.31 -26.03
N GLN A 72 -25.90 -19.35 -26.83
CA GLN A 72 -24.64 -19.38 -27.59
C GLN A 72 -23.99 -17.99 -27.57
N PRO A 73 -22.65 -17.91 -27.65
CA PRO A 73 -21.96 -16.63 -27.77
C PRO A 73 -22.36 -15.92 -29.08
N ILE A 74 -22.54 -14.60 -28.99
CA ILE A 74 -22.94 -13.74 -30.13
C ILE A 74 -21.80 -13.59 -31.14
N TRP A 75 -20.56 -13.78 -30.69
CA TRP A 75 -19.38 -13.35 -31.42
C TRP A 75 -18.73 -14.52 -32.16
N ASP A 76 -18.81 -14.51 -33.48
CA ASP A 76 -17.98 -15.37 -34.33
C ASP A 76 -16.54 -14.87 -34.28
N GLY A 77 -15.80 -15.32 -33.27
CA GLY A 77 -14.34 -15.19 -33.15
C GLY A 77 -13.76 -13.91 -33.74
N ILE A 78 -13.85 -12.80 -32.99
CA ILE A 78 -13.12 -11.56 -33.35
C ILE A 78 -11.64 -11.93 -33.39
N ASN A 79 -11.10 -12.11 -34.59
CA ASN A 79 -9.67 -12.28 -34.80
C ASN A 79 -9.08 -10.89 -35.05
N PRO A 80 -8.48 -10.22 -34.07
CA PRO A 80 -7.88 -8.89 -34.26
C PRO A 80 -6.73 -8.92 -35.28
N ASP A 81 -6.17 -10.10 -35.57
CA ASP A 81 -5.13 -10.30 -36.59
C ASP A 81 -5.70 -10.58 -37.99
N SER A 82 -7.02 -10.76 -38.11
CA SER A 82 -7.65 -10.80 -39.43
C SER A 82 -7.62 -9.39 -40.03
N GLY A 83 -7.03 -9.27 -41.22
CA GLY A 83 -7.05 -8.02 -41.97
C GLY A 83 -8.48 -7.53 -42.18
N TYR A 84 -8.66 -6.21 -42.16
CA TYR A 84 -9.93 -5.57 -42.48
C TYR A 84 -9.87 -4.99 -43.89
N ASP A 85 -10.89 -5.28 -44.69
CA ASP A 85 -10.99 -4.88 -46.09
C ASP A 85 -11.55 -3.45 -46.25
N SER A 86 -12.10 -2.87 -45.16
CA SER A 86 -12.62 -1.50 -45.14
C SER A 86 -12.61 -0.86 -43.76
N VAL A 87 -12.74 0.48 -43.73
CA VAL A 87 -12.89 1.27 -42.49
C VAL A 87 -14.18 0.90 -41.75
N ASP A 88 -15.25 0.56 -42.46
CA ASP A 88 -16.53 0.17 -41.87
C ASP A 88 -16.42 -1.18 -41.15
N GLN A 89 -15.70 -2.13 -41.75
CA GLN A 89 -15.41 -3.42 -41.12
C GLN A 89 -14.56 -3.24 -39.85
N TYR A 90 -13.54 -2.39 -39.91
CA TYR A 90 -12.75 -2.03 -38.72
C TYR A 90 -13.62 -1.43 -37.61
N ASN A 91 -14.47 -0.45 -37.95
CA ASN A 91 -15.35 0.20 -36.98
C ASN A 91 -16.37 -0.76 -36.38
N ALA A 92 -16.91 -1.68 -37.18
CA ALA A 92 -17.78 -2.74 -36.71
C ALA A 92 -17.06 -3.63 -35.70
N LEU A 93 -15.90 -4.20 -36.07
CA LEU A 93 -15.09 -5.05 -35.17
C LEU A 93 -14.71 -4.31 -33.88
N ARG A 94 -14.30 -3.05 -33.98
CA ARG A 94 -14.00 -2.21 -32.83
C ARG A 94 -15.21 -2.02 -31.92
N SER A 95 -16.40 -1.79 -32.48
CA SER A 95 -17.64 -1.66 -31.70
C SER A 95 -17.95 -2.97 -30.97
N GLN A 96 -17.83 -4.11 -31.65
CA GLN A 96 -18.05 -5.43 -31.05
C GLN A 96 -17.09 -5.68 -29.87
N LEU A 97 -15.80 -5.35 -30.04
CA LEU A 97 -14.82 -5.50 -28.98
C LEU A 97 -15.13 -4.61 -27.76
N LEU A 98 -15.50 -3.34 -28.00
CA LEU A 98 -15.87 -2.42 -26.92
C LEU A 98 -17.12 -2.88 -26.18
N ASP A 99 -18.09 -3.46 -26.87
CA ASP A 99 -19.29 -3.98 -26.23
C ASP A 99 -18.99 -5.24 -25.41
N ARG A 100 -18.09 -6.10 -25.92
CA ARG A 100 -17.55 -7.23 -25.17
C ARG A 100 -16.91 -6.81 -23.85
N GLU A 101 -16.02 -5.82 -23.89
CA GLU A 101 -15.36 -5.27 -22.70
C GLU A 101 -16.37 -4.71 -21.68
N LYS A 102 -17.41 -4.00 -22.15
CA LYS A 102 -18.46 -3.46 -21.28
C LYS A 102 -19.27 -4.57 -20.60
N ILE A 103 -19.55 -5.67 -21.30
CA ILE A 103 -20.34 -6.79 -20.74
C ILE A 103 -19.55 -7.52 -19.66
N LEU A 104 -18.25 -7.71 -19.87
CA LEU A 104 -17.34 -8.33 -18.90
C LEU A 104 -17.03 -7.42 -17.70
N GLY A 105 -17.40 -6.14 -17.76
CA GLY A 105 -17.22 -5.20 -16.66
C GLY A 105 -17.95 -5.65 -15.39
N PHE A 106 -17.28 -5.54 -14.23
CA PHE A 106 -17.85 -5.95 -12.94
C PHE A 106 -19.18 -5.24 -12.61
N ASP A 107 -19.43 -4.08 -13.20
CA ASP A 107 -20.60 -3.24 -13.00
C ASP A 107 -21.66 -3.38 -14.10
N PHE A 108 -21.48 -4.30 -15.07
CA PHE A 108 -22.38 -4.47 -16.21
C PHE A 108 -23.85 -4.64 -15.80
N SER A 109 -24.12 -5.57 -14.87
CA SER A 109 -25.47 -5.84 -14.38
C SER A 109 -26.12 -4.60 -13.77
N CYS A 110 -25.35 -3.81 -13.00
CA CYS A 110 -25.81 -2.55 -12.42
C CYS A 110 -26.09 -1.50 -13.49
N ARG A 111 -25.23 -1.37 -14.51
CA ARG A 111 -25.45 -0.45 -15.63
C ARG A 111 -26.70 -0.82 -16.43
N LYS A 112 -26.86 -2.11 -16.76
CA LYS A 112 -28.00 -2.67 -17.50
C LYS A 112 -29.33 -2.38 -16.81
N GLN A 113 -29.35 -2.48 -15.48
CA GLN A 113 -30.56 -2.30 -14.66
C GLN A 113 -30.75 -0.87 -14.14
N SER A 114 -29.85 0.06 -14.49
CA SER A 114 -29.90 1.43 -13.98
C SER A 114 -31.24 2.12 -14.27
N SER A 115 -31.68 2.93 -13.33
CA SER A 115 -32.80 3.86 -13.46
C SER A 115 -32.40 5.13 -14.24
N SER A 116 -33.40 5.94 -14.62
CA SER A 116 -33.16 7.25 -15.25
C SER A 116 -32.37 8.20 -14.33
N ASN A 117 -32.62 8.15 -13.02
CA ASN A 117 -31.93 8.97 -12.03
C ASN A 117 -30.46 8.56 -11.88
N GLU A 118 -30.17 7.25 -11.85
CA GLU A 118 -28.79 6.75 -11.79
C GLU A 118 -28.00 7.12 -13.04
N ARG A 119 -28.61 7.01 -14.23
CA ARG A 119 -28.00 7.48 -15.48
C ARG A 119 -27.72 8.99 -15.46
N ARG A 120 -28.65 9.79 -14.92
CA ARG A 120 -28.45 11.23 -14.76
C ARG A 120 -27.32 11.54 -13.78
N ALA A 121 -27.26 10.84 -12.65
CA ALA A 121 -26.20 10.98 -11.67
C ALA A 121 -24.83 10.63 -12.27
N GLU A 122 -24.73 9.52 -13.02
CA GLU A 122 -23.52 9.13 -13.75
C GLU A 122 -23.09 10.23 -14.74
N ALA A 123 -24.01 10.79 -15.52
CA ALA A 123 -23.69 11.87 -16.45
C ALA A 123 -23.11 13.10 -15.74
N ILE A 124 -23.64 13.44 -14.55
CA ILE A 124 -23.11 14.51 -13.70
C ILE A 124 -21.71 14.15 -13.20
N ILE A 125 -21.52 12.95 -12.65
CA ILE A 125 -20.21 12.48 -12.15
C ILE A 125 -19.14 12.52 -13.25
N GLN A 126 -19.47 12.05 -14.46
CA GLN A 126 -18.55 12.08 -15.60
C GLN A 126 -18.21 13.51 -16.03
N ARG A 127 -19.17 14.44 -15.94
CA ARG A 127 -18.91 15.87 -16.17
C ARG A 127 -17.98 16.44 -15.10
N LEU A 128 -18.26 16.21 -13.81
CA LEU A 128 -17.41 16.67 -12.71
C LEU A 128 -15.98 16.14 -12.84
N LYS A 129 -15.81 14.87 -13.23
CA LYS A 129 -14.47 14.28 -13.48
C LYS A 129 -13.68 15.05 -14.55
N ARG A 130 -14.33 15.51 -15.62
CA ARG A 130 -13.68 16.32 -16.67
C ARG A 130 -13.39 17.75 -16.20
N GLU A 131 -14.29 18.33 -15.43
CA GLU A 131 -14.12 19.66 -14.84
C GLU A 131 -12.98 19.65 -13.82
N ASP A 132 -12.91 18.65 -12.94
CA ASP A 132 -11.80 18.49 -11.98
C ASP A 132 -10.46 18.29 -12.71
N ARG A 133 -10.44 17.49 -13.79
CA ARG A 133 -9.24 17.34 -14.61
C ARG A 133 -8.74 18.67 -15.15
N SER A 134 -9.59 19.37 -15.90
CA SER A 134 -9.22 20.61 -16.59
C SER A 134 -9.05 21.81 -15.66
N GLY A 135 -9.80 21.87 -14.57
CA GLY A 135 -9.84 23.01 -13.65
C GLY A 135 -8.89 22.91 -12.46
N ILE A 136 -8.57 21.69 -12.00
CA ILE A 136 -7.72 21.46 -10.82
C ILE A 136 -6.38 20.83 -11.19
N TYR A 137 -6.38 19.72 -11.93
CA TYR A 137 -5.14 19.00 -12.20
C TYR A 137 -4.32 19.66 -13.32
N ASP A 138 -4.94 19.96 -14.46
CA ASP A 138 -4.23 20.54 -15.61
C ASP A 138 -3.73 21.97 -15.33
N THR A 139 -4.32 22.68 -14.35
CA THR A 139 -3.93 24.03 -13.91
C THR A 139 -2.92 24.04 -12.77
N ALA A 140 -2.75 22.92 -12.07
CA ALA A 140 -1.83 22.83 -10.94
C ALA A 140 -0.36 22.88 -11.42
N PRO A 141 0.54 23.47 -10.63
CA PRO A 141 1.96 23.51 -10.97
C PRO A 141 2.52 22.10 -11.23
N PRO A 142 3.32 21.93 -12.30
CA PRO A 142 3.95 20.64 -12.58
C PRO A 142 4.88 20.26 -11.44
N ARG A 143 5.02 18.95 -11.25
CA ARG A 143 5.85 18.39 -10.18
C ARG A 143 7.16 17.90 -10.75
N THR A 144 8.21 18.03 -9.96
CA THR A 144 9.50 17.37 -10.22
C THR A 144 9.43 15.93 -9.75
N GLY A 145 9.58 15.00 -10.68
CA GLY A 145 9.71 13.57 -10.45
C GLY A 145 11.17 13.12 -10.37
N PHE A 146 11.40 11.83 -10.62
CA PHE A 146 12.72 11.23 -10.59
C PHE A 146 13.70 11.93 -11.57
N GLY A 147 14.94 12.13 -11.14
CA GLY A 147 16.00 12.72 -11.96
C GLY A 147 15.75 14.19 -12.36
N GLY A 148 14.86 14.91 -11.68
CA GLY A 148 14.54 16.30 -12.01
C GLY A 148 13.49 16.46 -13.12
N GLN A 149 12.91 15.37 -13.62
CA GLN A 149 11.92 15.43 -14.70
C GLN A 149 10.61 16.07 -14.23
N THR A 150 10.18 17.14 -14.89
CA THR A 150 8.88 17.74 -14.61
C THR A 150 7.74 16.99 -15.31
N HIS A 151 6.64 16.75 -14.60
CA HIS A 151 5.43 16.15 -15.16
C HIS A 151 4.18 16.92 -14.74
N ALA A 152 3.17 16.93 -15.61
CA ALA A 152 1.87 17.53 -15.31
C ALA A 152 1.17 16.76 -14.18
N ARG A 153 0.31 17.45 -13.42
CA ARG A 153 -0.49 16.80 -12.39
C ARG A 153 -1.62 16.02 -13.02
N PHE A 154 -1.94 14.86 -12.44
CA PHE A 154 -3.08 14.05 -12.81
C PHE A 154 -3.57 13.24 -11.62
N ALA A 155 -4.81 12.77 -11.66
CA ALA A 155 -5.46 12.12 -10.51
C ALA A 155 -4.74 10.84 -10.00
N GLY A 156 -3.97 10.17 -10.86
CA GLY A 156 -3.20 8.97 -10.53
C GLY A 156 -1.77 9.21 -10.05
N ASP A 157 -1.37 10.47 -9.84
CA ASP A 157 -0.08 10.82 -9.23
C ASP A 157 -0.07 10.49 -7.73
N HIS A 158 1.08 10.66 -7.09
CA HIS A 158 1.35 10.34 -5.68
C HIS A 158 0.30 10.96 -4.75
N PHE A 159 -0.27 10.14 -3.86
CA PHE A 159 -1.39 10.53 -2.99
C PHE A 159 -1.06 11.73 -2.10
N LEU A 160 0.05 11.72 -1.36
CA LEU A 160 0.37 12.84 -0.46
C LEU A 160 0.61 14.15 -1.23
N SER A 161 1.21 14.06 -2.42
CA SER A 161 1.42 15.19 -3.32
C SER A 161 0.12 15.75 -3.90
N ASN A 162 -0.86 14.87 -4.13
CA ASN A 162 -2.17 15.21 -4.67
C ASN A 162 -3.21 15.52 -3.59
N LEU A 163 -2.95 15.23 -2.31
CA LEU A 163 -3.94 15.39 -1.24
C LEU A 163 -4.55 16.81 -1.20
N PRO A 164 -3.78 17.91 -1.36
CA PRO A 164 -4.36 19.25 -1.45
C PRO A 164 -5.25 19.44 -2.67
N LEU A 165 -4.92 18.82 -3.81
CA LEU A 165 -5.72 18.89 -5.04
C LEU A 165 -7.00 18.06 -4.93
N ILE A 166 -6.90 16.82 -4.42
CA ILE A 166 -8.03 15.91 -4.19
C ILE A 166 -9.10 16.60 -3.33
N ASN A 167 -8.68 17.30 -2.27
CA ASN A 167 -9.57 18.03 -1.37
C ASN A 167 -10.33 19.18 -2.04
N GLN A 168 -9.88 19.69 -3.19
CA GLN A 168 -10.54 20.73 -3.98
C GLN A 168 -11.53 20.16 -5.01
N THR A 169 -11.43 18.87 -5.34
CA THR A 169 -12.23 18.27 -6.41
C THR A 169 -13.71 18.13 -6.04
N ALA A 170 -14.58 18.45 -6.99
CA ALA A 170 -16.01 18.24 -6.84
C ALA A 170 -16.35 16.74 -6.77
N LEU A 171 -15.60 15.90 -7.48
CA LEU A 171 -15.75 14.45 -7.45
C LEU A 171 -15.47 13.87 -6.06
N PHE A 172 -14.41 14.33 -5.38
CA PHE A 172 -14.15 13.91 -4.00
C PHE A 172 -15.27 14.35 -3.07
N ASN A 173 -15.80 15.57 -3.26
CA ASN A 173 -16.95 16.03 -2.50
C ASN A 173 -18.17 15.10 -2.67
N VAL A 174 -18.50 14.69 -3.90
CA VAL A 174 -19.57 13.70 -4.14
C VAL A 174 -19.25 12.37 -3.45
N ALA A 175 -18.02 11.87 -3.59
CA ALA A 175 -17.59 10.61 -2.99
C ALA A 175 -17.72 10.58 -1.45
N ARG A 176 -17.56 11.73 -0.78
CA ARG A 176 -17.80 11.87 0.68
C ARG A 176 -19.25 11.59 1.07
N HIS A 177 -20.21 11.95 0.22
CA HIS A 177 -21.64 11.77 0.48
C HIS A 177 -22.18 10.41 0.02
N MET A 178 -21.41 9.67 -0.78
CA MET A 178 -21.84 8.38 -1.31
C MET A 178 -21.83 7.28 -0.22
N PRO A 179 -22.89 6.46 -0.10
CA PRO A 179 -22.90 5.30 0.78
C PRO A 179 -21.96 4.22 0.23
N LYS A 180 -20.76 4.12 0.79
CA LYS A 180 -19.69 3.21 0.32
C LYS A 180 -19.87 1.74 0.77
N GLY A 181 -20.93 1.44 1.53
CA GLY A 181 -21.13 0.12 2.11
C GLY A 181 -20.24 -0.09 3.35
N ALA A 182 -19.49 -1.20 3.37
CA ALA A 182 -18.68 -1.63 4.50
C ALA A 182 -17.18 -1.47 4.26
N HIS A 183 -16.42 -1.18 5.32
CA HIS A 183 -14.96 -1.16 5.28
C HIS A 183 -14.42 -2.55 5.67
N LEU A 184 -14.12 -3.39 4.67
CA LEU A 184 -13.84 -4.82 4.88
C LEU A 184 -12.38 -5.15 5.21
N HIS A 185 -11.44 -4.25 4.94
CA HIS A 185 -10.03 -4.45 5.23
C HIS A 185 -9.49 -3.23 5.98
N ILE A 186 -9.33 -3.37 7.30
CA ILE A 186 -8.77 -2.32 8.15
C ILE A 186 -7.79 -2.89 9.16
N HIS A 187 -6.74 -2.12 9.41
CA HIS A 187 -5.95 -2.25 10.61
C HIS A 187 -6.47 -1.22 11.61
N PHE A 188 -7.08 -1.69 12.70
CA PHE A 188 -7.74 -0.82 13.69
C PHE A 188 -6.82 0.30 14.19
N ASN A 189 -5.55 -0.02 14.45
CA ASN A 189 -4.56 0.94 14.94
C ASN A 189 -4.19 2.05 13.93
N ALA A 190 -4.52 1.88 12.65
CA ALA A 190 -4.26 2.85 11.58
C ALA A 190 -5.53 3.65 11.16
N CYS A 191 -6.68 3.36 11.77
CA CYS A 191 -7.94 4.03 11.43
C CYS A 191 -8.28 5.22 12.33
N LEU A 192 -7.52 5.42 13.40
CA LEU A 192 -7.71 6.52 14.34
C LEU A 192 -6.74 7.64 14.00
N ALA A 193 -7.27 8.85 13.86
CA ALA A 193 -6.45 10.02 13.57
C ALA A 193 -5.42 10.23 14.72
N PRO A 194 -4.11 10.37 14.44
CA PRO A 194 -3.10 10.41 15.50
C PRO A 194 -3.30 11.55 16.50
N ASN A 195 -3.85 12.68 16.06
CA ASN A 195 -4.19 13.81 16.93
C ASN A 195 -5.21 13.43 18.02
N VAL A 196 -6.16 12.54 17.73
CA VAL A 196 -7.13 12.01 18.70
C VAL A 196 -6.42 11.11 19.70
N LEU A 197 -5.56 10.21 19.23
CA LEU A 197 -4.78 9.31 20.09
C LEU A 197 -3.86 10.08 21.04
N LEU A 198 -3.15 11.09 20.54
CA LEU A 198 -2.29 11.95 21.33
C LEU A 198 -3.08 12.75 22.39
N SER A 199 -4.26 13.28 22.03
CA SER A 199 -5.13 13.97 22.99
C SER A 199 -5.67 13.06 24.09
N ILE A 200 -6.00 11.81 23.77
CA ILE A 200 -6.39 10.81 24.76
C ILE A 200 -5.19 10.49 25.68
N ALA A 201 -4.02 10.25 25.10
CA ALA A 201 -2.79 9.94 25.84
C ALA A 201 -2.38 11.07 26.80
N GLU A 202 -2.56 12.33 26.40
CA GLU A 202 -2.28 13.52 27.23
C GLU A 202 -3.14 13.55 28.51
N SER A 203 -4.39 13.11 28.44
CA SER A 203 -5.31 13.08 29.57
C SER A 203 -5.04 11.96 30.58
N MET A 204 -4.22 10.97 30.22
CA MET A 204 -3.94 9.80 31.05
C MET A 204 -2.80 10.07 32.04
N ASP A 205 -3.10 9.97 33.35
CA ASP A 205 -2.10 10.18 34.42
C ASP A 205 -0.91 9.22 34.36
N ARG A 206 -1.15 7.97 33.93
CA ARG A 206 -0.15 6.90 33.86
C ARG A 206 0.37 6.62 32.46
N MET A 207 0.25 7.57 31.54
CA MET A 207 0.88 7.47 30.23
C MET A 207 2.36 7.89 30.31
N PHE A 208 3.24 7.01 29.83
CA PHE A 208 4.67 7.25 29.75
C PHE A 208 5.13 7.33 28.29
N ILE A 209 6.14 8.14 28.05
CA ILE A 209 6.87 8.24 26.80
C ILE A 209 8.32 7.80 27.02
N THR A 210 8.86 7.08 26.06
CA THR A 210 10.27 6.67 26.04
C THR A 210 10.88 6.94 24.68
N SER A 211 12.20 7.05 24.64
CA SER A 211 12.98 7.23 23.41
C SER A 211 14.07 6.17 23.32
N SER A 212 14.49 5.84 22.09
CA SER A 212 15.69 5.03 21.87
C SER A 212 16.98 5.78 22.24
N ILE A 213 16.99 7.11 22.15
CA ILE A 213 18.15 7.99 22.39
C ILE A 213 17.76 9.26 23.17
N PRO A 214 18.70 9.95 23.83
CA PRO A 214 18.46 11.27 24.44
C PRO A 214 17.98 12.30 23.40
N LEU A 215 17.01 13.13 23.77
CA LEU A 215 16.49 14.23 22.96
C LEU A 215 17.20 15.54 23.37
N VAL A 216 18.40 15.73 22.84
CA VAL A 216 19.27 16.86 23.15
C VAL A 216 19.37 17.80 21.95
N PRO A 217 19.59 19.11 22.15
CA PRO A 217 19.81 20.07 21.06
C PRO A 217 21.20 19.88 20.46
N ASP A 218 21.41 18.76 19.78
CA ASP A 218 22.57 18.46 18.95
C ASP A 218 22.57 19.26 17.64
N ASP A 219 23.59 19.06 16.81
CA ASP A 219 23.72 19.79 15.55
C ASP A 219 22.49 19.56 14.67
N GLY A 220 21.68 20.61 14.51
CA GLY A 220 20.44 20.57 13.74
C GLY A 220 19.24 19.88 14.40
N TYR A 221 19.32 19.42 15.65
CA TYR A 221 18.31 18.57 16.32
C TYR A 221 18.19 17.14 15.77
N ALA A 222 19.28 16.57 15.24
CA ALA A 222 19.32 15.23 14.66
C ALA A 222 18.73 14.14 15.59
N SER A 223 18.95 14.23 16.91
CA SER A 223 18.38 13.27 17.86
C SER A 223 16.85 13.22 17.84
N TYR A 224 16.18 14.34 17.56
CA TYR A 224 14.71 14.41 17.43
C TYR A 224 14.21 13.74 16.16
N ASP A 225 15.04 13.71 15.11
CA ASP A 225 14.70 13.12 13.82
C ASP A 225 14.91 11.60 13.84
N PHE A 226 16.03 11.12 14.40
CA PHE A 226 16.38 9.70 14.41
C PHE A 226 15.78 8.88 15.56
N CYS A 227 15.27 9.52 16.62
CA CYS A 227 14.75 8.78 17.76
C CYS A 227 13.53 7.93 17.40
N GLU A 228 13.43 6.76 18.03
CA GLU A 228 12.20 5.97 18.05
C GLU A 228 11.45 6.27 19.35
N ILE A 229 10.20 6.69 19.23
CA ILE A 229 9.34 7.02 20.35
C ILE A 229 8.37 5.88 20.65
N GLN A 230 8.21 5.55 21.93
CA GLN A 230 7.20 4.59 22.37
C GLN A 230 6.36 5.17 23.50
N PHE A 231 5.06 4.87 23.43
CA PHE A 231 4.09 5.17 24.48
C PHE A 231 3.70 3.89 25.21
N SER A 232 3.58 3.96 26.53
CA SER A 232 3.24 2.80 27.33
C SER A 232 2.45 3.15 28.59
N LEU A 233 1.49 2.29 28.93
CA LEU A 233 0.87 2.21 30.24
C LEU A 233 1.64 1.18 31.07
N MET A 234 2.22 1.60 32.19
CA MET A 234 3.09 0.74 33.00
C MET A 234 2.62 0.69 34.46
N SER A 235 2.86 -0.46 35.10
CA SER A 235 2.71 -0.60 36.55
C SER A 235 3.89 0.05 37.27
N PRO A 236 3.71 0.52 38.52
CA PRO A 236 4.75 1.25 39.26
C PRO A 236 6.10 0.53 39.33
N GLU A 237 6.08 -0.79 39.42
CA GLU A 237 7.26 -1.63 39.62
C GLU A 237 8.14 -1.75 38.36
N LYS A 238 7.59 -1.41 37.19
CA LYS A 238 8.29 -1.47 35.90
C LYS A 238 8.80 -0.11 35.43
N GLU A 239 8.51 0.95 36.17
CA GLU A 239 8.99 2.29 35.86
C GLU A 239 10.51 2.34 36.00
N LYS A 240 11.18 2.95 35.03
CA LYS A 240 12.61 3.25 35.07
C LYS A 240 12.78 4.75 34.83
N PRO A 241 12.55 5.59 35.84
CA PRO A 241 12.45 7.03 35.65
C PRO A 241 13.67 7.61 34.97
N GLY A 242 13.44 8.48 33.98
CA GLY A 242 14.49 9.24 33.31
C GLY A 242 13.93 10.51 32.71
N ASP A 243 14.83 11.40 32.29
CA ASP A 243 14.48 12.64 31.61
C ASP A 243 14.99 12.58 30.18
N LEU A 244 14.08 12.51 29.21
CA LEU A 244 14.43 12.38 27.79
C LEU A 244 15.33 13.54 27.32
N PHE A 245 15.27 14.71 27.95
CA PHE A 245 16.03 15.88 27.55
C PHE A 245 17.43 15.96 28.19
N SER A 246 17.79 14.99 29.01
CA SER A 246 19.11 14.89 29.64
C SER A 246 20.09 14.14 28.74
N ALA A 247 21.29 14.66 28.56
CA ALA A 247 22.38 13.94 27.87
C ALA A 247 22.78 12.62 28.56
N LYS A 248 22.38 12.43 29.83
CA LYS A 248 22.61 11.18 30.59
C LYS A 248 21.43 10.21 30.50
N TYR A 249 20.40 10.51 29.71
CA TYR A 249 19.26 9.62 29.51
C TYR A 249 19.73 8.27 28.96
N GLU A 250 19.26 7.19 29.56
CA GLU A 250 19.48 5.84 29.04
C GLU A 250 18.27 5.41 28.22
N SER A 251 18.53 4.68 27.14
CA SER A 251 17.50 4.17 26.23
C SER A 251 16.36 3.50 27.00
N ARG A 252 15.12 3.82 26.63
CA ARG A 252 13.88 3.26 27.20
C ARG A 252 13.62 3.58 28.68
N GLN A 253 14.32 4.53 29.29
CA GLN A 253 13.88 5.10 30.55
C GLN A 253 12.53 5.84 30.38
N THR A 254 11.68 5.74 31.39
CA THR A 254 10.30 6.22 31.38
C THR A 254 10.18 7.65 31.87
N MET A 255 9.57 8.51 31.06
CA MET A 255 9.15 9.86 31.45
C MET A 255 7.63 9.94 31.38
N LYS A 256 6.98 10.55 32.39
CA LYS A 256 5.54 10.81 32.32
C LYS A 256 5.25 11.72 31.12
N PHE A 257 4.24 11.36 30.33
CA PHE A 257 3.93 12.09 29.10
C PHE A 257 3.53 13.54 29.36
N GLN A 258 2.75 13.80 30.41
CA GLN A 258 2.43 15.17 30.82
C GLN A 258 3.67 16.01 31.21
N HIS A 259 4.68 15.37 31.80
CA HIS A 259 5.94 16.06 32.12
C HIS A 259 6.71 16.35 30.83
N PHE A 260 6.79 15.39 29.92
CA PHE A 260 7.38 15.58 28.60
C PHE A 260 6.75 16.79 27.87
N LEU A 261 5.41 16.86 27.81
CA LEU A 261 4.69 17.97 27.15
C LEU A 261 5.02 19.34 27.75
N LYS A 262 5.16 19.43 29.09
CA LYS A 262 5.52 20.67 29.80
C LYS A 262 6.98 21.08 29.59
N SER A 263 7.89 20.11 29.45
CA SER A 263 9.32 20.37 29.35
C SER A 263 9.78 20.56 27.90
N PHE A 264 9.15 19.90 26.94
CA PHE A 264 9.54 19.90 25.52
C PHE A 264 9.78 21.31 24.93
N PRO A 265 8.91 22.32 25.14
CA PRO A 265 9.12 23.66 24.55
C PRO A 265 10.38 24.38 25.05
N LYS A 266 10.98 23.93 26.16
CA LYS A 266 12.24 24.48 26.70
C LYS A 266 13.47 23.96 25.97
N HIS A 267 13.35 22.80 25.33
CA HIS A 267 14.46 22.10 24.67
C HIS A 267 14.37 22.17 23.15
N TYR A 268 13.15 22.20 22.60
CA TYR A 268 12.90 22.18 21.17
C TYR A 268 11.92 23.30 20.78
N THR A 269 12.36 24.19 19.90
CA THR A 269 11.61 25.41 19.53
C THR A 269 11.05 25.39 18.11
N LYS A 270 11.41 24.41 17.27
CA LYS A 270 10.95 24.35 15.87
C LYS A 270 9.48 23.99 15.75
N PHE A 271 8.96 23.17 16.67
CA PHE A 271 7.57 22.70 16.70
C PHE A 271 7.09 22.59 18.13
N THR A 272 5.77 22.61 18.32
CA THR A 272 5.17 22.13 19.56
C THR A 272 5.38 20.62 19.71
N ALA A 273 5.33 20.11 20.95
CA ALA A 273 5.45 18.68 21.21
C ALA A 273 4.43 17.84 20.40
N LYS A 274 3.22 18.37 20.24
CA LYS A 274 2.13 17.69 19.53
C LYS A 274 2.36 17.65 18.02
N GLU A 275 2.81 18.75 17.42
CA GLU A 275 3.17 18.80 16.00
C GLU A 275 4.34 17.88 15.71
N TRP A 276 5.38 17.90 16.54
CA TRP A 276 6.52 17.01 16.39
C TRP A 276 6.10 15.53 16.48
N LEU A 277 5.31 15.15 17.49
CA LEU A 277 4.80 13.78 17.61
C LEU A 277 3.89 13.39 16.44
N LEU A 278 3.07 14.32 15.93
CA LEU A 278 2.22 14.07 14.78
C LEU A 278 3.06 13.74 13.53
N ASN A 279 4.13 14.51 13.30
CA ASN A 279 5.06 14.26 12.20
C ASN A 279 5.77 12.91 12.35
N LYS A 280 6.07 12.46 13.58
CA LYS A 280 6.66 11.13 13.83
C LYS A 280 5.68 9.96 13.63
N LEU A 281 4.37 10.23 13.59
CA LEU A 281 3.31 9.21 13.46
C LEU A 281 2.73 9.09 12.05
N MET A 282 3.07 10.03 11.17
CA MET A 282 2.52 10.13 9.82
C MET A 282 3.67 10.17 8.82
N PHE A 283 3.57 9.39 7.75
CA PHE A 283 4.54 9.48 6.67
C PHE A 283 4.38 10.79 5.91
N ASP A 284 5.49 11.46 5.65
CA ASP A 284 5.53 12.58 4.72
C ASP A 284 5.79 12.12 3.26
N GLU A 285 5.73 13.08 2.34
CA GLU A 285 5.93 12.83 0.92
C GLU A 285 7.34 12.29 0.61
N GLN A 286 8.36 12.79 1.30
CA GLN A 286 9.74 12.37 1.10
C GLN A 286 9.94 10.96 1.65
N GLU A 287 9.46 10.66 2.85
CA GLU A 287 9.54 9.31 3.43
C GLU A 287 8.81 8.26 2.58
N THR A 288 7.69 8.64 1.97
CA THR A 288 6.88 7.71 1.17
C THR A 288 7.42 7.50 -0.25
N TYR A 289 8.00 8.54 -0.86
CA TYR A 289 8.26 8.56 -2.30
C TYR A 289 9.69 8.90 -2.72
N ASN A 290 10.61 9.08 -1.77
CA ASN A 290 12.02 9.26 -2.09
C ASN A 290 12.53 8.06 -2.91
N HIS A 291 13.38 8.33 -3.91
CA HIS A 291 14.00 7.30 -4.75
C HIS A 291 14.81 6.22 -4.00
N LEU A 292 15.21 6.48 -2.75
CA LEU A 292 15.89 5.51 -1.88
C LEU A 292 14.92 4.69 -1.03
N GLN A 293 13.63 5.03 -1.02
CA GLN A 293 12.60 4.33 -0.28
C GLN A 293 12.46 2.90 -0.80
N THR A 294 12.39 1.94 0.11
CA THR A 294 12.14 0.54 -0.24
C THR A 294 10.93 0.00 0.50
N ALA A 295 10.43 -1.16 0.09
CA ALA A 295 9.37 -1.84 0.83
C ALA A 295 9.77 -2.19 2.29
N ALA A 296 11.06 -2.16 2.62
CA ALA A 296 11.56 -2.40 3.97
C ALA A 296 11.59 -1.14 4.87
N GLY A 297 11.26 0.03 4.32
CA GLY A 297 11.57 1.34 4.92
C GLY A 297 12.92 1.80 4.42
#